data_AF-A0A521UAI1-F1
#
_entry.id   AF-A0A521UAI1-F1
#
_cell.length_a   1.000
_cell.length_b   1.000
_cell.length_c   1.000
_cell.angle_alpha   90.00
_cell.angle_beta   90.00
_cell.angle_gamma   90.00
#
_symmetry.space_group_name_H-M   'P 1'
#
loop_
_entity.id
_entity.type
_entity.pdbx_description
1 polymer ?
#
loop_
_entity_poly.entity_id
_entity_poly.type
_entity_poly.pdbx_seq_one_letter_code
_entity_poly.pdbx_strand_id
1 'polypeptide(L)'
;MRWSKEHEARWQRLSDEVMTGIKEWRVQHPKATLREIEDALDERLARMRARMVQDLALTSAAAEFSTAVPEERPHCPQCGCTLEARGTDTRSLTTTYNQQITLTRGYAHCPICGSGLFPPG
;
A
#
# COMPACT_ATOMS: atom_id res chain seq x y z
N MET A 1 6.71 14.65 4.40
CA MET A 1 6.56 13.29 3.83
C MET A 1 7.80 13.02 2.98
N ARG A 2 8.68 12.09 3.39
CA ARG A 2 9.94 11.84 2.69
C ARG A 2 9.94 10.39 2.22
N TRP A 3 9.47 10.14 0.99
CA TRP A 3 9.66 8.83 0.35
C TRP A 3 11.16 8.60 0.11
N SER A 4 11.62 7.36 0.23
CA SER A 4 13.04 7.03 0.04
C SER A 4 13.42 7.07 -1.44
N LYS A 5 14.69 7.39 -1.73
CA LYS A 5 15.24 7.27 -3.10
C LYS A 5 15.09 5.86 -3.68
N GLU A 6 15.04 4.86 -2.81
CA GLU A 6 14.82 3.46 -3.19
C GLU A 6 13.38 3.21 -3.67
N HIS A 7 12.37 3.84 -3.05
CA HIS A 7 10.99 3.78 -3.55
C HIS A 7 10.89 4.43 -4.93
N GLU A 8 11.47 5.61 -5.10
CA GLU A 8 11.47 6.33 -6.38
C GLU A 8 12.16 5.52 -7.49
N ALA A 9 13.36 4.97 -7.24
CA ALA A 9 14.07 4.14 -8.20
C ALA A 9 13.32 2.84 -8.55
N ARG A 10 12.57 2.27 -7.61
CA ARG A 10 11.72 1.09 -7.86
C ARG A 10 10.52 1.46 -8.72
N TRP A 11 9.85 2.58 -8.43
CA TRP A 11 8.69 3.04 -9.21
C TRP A 11 9.09 3.44 -10.63
N GLN A 12 10.27 4.03 -10.82
CA GLN A 12 10.80 4.30 -12.14
C GLN A 12 10.99 3.02 -12.95
N ARG A 13 11.60 1.99 -12.35
CA ARG A 13 11.75 0.68 -13.02
C ARG A 13 10.40 0.05 -13.39
N LEU A 14 9.42 0.08 -12.47
CA LEU A 14 8.07 -0.43 -12.77
C LEU A 14 7.39 0.35 -13.89
N SER A 15 7.58 1.68 -13.92
CA SER A 15 7.09 2.51 -15.02
C SER A 15 7.73 2.11 -16.35
N ASP A 16 9.04 1.91 -16.37
CA ASP A 16 9.77 1.50 -17.59
C ASP A 16 9.31 0.11 -18.08
N GLU A 17 9.03 -0.83 -17.16
CA GLU A 17 8.45 -2.14 -17.45
C GLU A 17 7.05 -2.02 -18.05
N VAL A 18 6.17 -1.19 -17.47
CA VAL A 18 4.82 -0.92 -18.01
C VAL A 18 4.92 -0.35 -19.43
N MET A 19 5.80 0.64 -19.63
CA MET A 19 5.96 1.31 -20.93
C MET A 19 6.57 0.40 -21.99
N THR A 20 7.51 -0.46 -21.62
CA THR A 20 8.06 -1.48 -22.53
C THR A 20 6.98 -2.49 -22.89
N GLY A 21 6.28 -3.02 -21.89
CA GLY A 21 5.25 -4.02 -22.08
C GLY A 21 4.07 -3.55 -22.93
N ILE A 22 3.66 -2.27 -22.84
CA ILE A 22 2.58 -1.74 -23.68
C ILE A 22 3.03 -1.51 -25.13
N LYS A 23 4.29 -1.09 -25.35
CA LYS A 23 4.87 -0.94 -26.70
C LYS A 23 4.92 -2.29 -27.41
N GLU A 24 5.46 -3.32 -26.75
CA GLU A 24 5.55 -4.68 -27.29
C GLU A 24 4.16 -5.25 -27.58
N TRP A 25 3.22 -5.08 -26.65
CA TRP A 25 1.85 -5.53 -26.84
C TRP A 25 1.20 -4.83 -28.03
N ARG A 26 1.40 -3.51 -28.21
CA ARG A 26 0.81 -2.77 -29.34
C ARG A 26 1.36 -3.21 -30.70
N VAL A 27 2.63 -3.60 -30.79
CA VAL A 27 3.21 -4.19 -32.01
C VAL A 27 2.49 -5.50 -32.38
N GLN A 28 2.17 -6.33 -31.38
CA GLN A 28 1.47 -7.60 -31.59
C GLN A 28 -0.03 -7.41 -31.85
N HIS A 29 -0.62 -6.29 -31.43
CA HIS A 29 -2.05 -6.01 -31.54
C HIS A 29 -2.32 -4.70 -32.31
N PRO A 30 -1.92 -4.61 -33.59
CA PRO A 30 -2.03 -3.37 -34.37
C PRO A 30 -3.49 -2.95 -34.62
N LYS A 31 -4.43 -3.91 -34.59
CA LYS A 31 -5.86 -3.70 -34.79
C LYS A 31 -6.67 -3.73 -33.49
N ALA A 32 -6.01 -3.72 -32.33
CA ALA A 32 -6.71 -3.72 -31.05
C ALA A 32 -7.72 -2.57 -30.99
N THR A 33 -8.92 -2.90 -30.52
CA THR A 33 -9.97 -1.96 -30.16
C THR A 33 -9.56 -1.11 -28.98
N LEU A 34 -10.27 0.00 -28.75
CA LEU A 34 -10.04 0.85 -27.57
C LEU A 34 -10.15 0.04 -26.28
N ARG A 35 -11.15 -0.84 -26.18
CA ARG A 35 -11.37 -1.66 -24.99
C ARG A 35 -10.19 -2.58 -24.68
N GLU A 36 -9.65 -3.24 -25.70
CA GLU A 36 -8.48 -4.12 -25.55
C GLU A 36 -7.22 -3.32 -25.14
N ILE A 37 -7.09 -2.08 -25.64
CA ILE A 37 -6.00 -1.18 -25.24
C ILE A 37 -6.13 -0.79 -23.76
N GLU A 38 -7.33 -0.43 -23.32
CA GLU A 38 -7.63 -0.12 -21.91
C GLU A 38 -7.31 -1.32 -21.02
N ASP A 39 -7.85 -2.50 -21.34
CA ASP A 39 -7.66 -3.71 -20.54
C ASP A 39 -6.16 -4.07 -20.44
N ALA A 40 -5.40 -3.99 -21.54
CA ALA A 40 -3.97 -4.28 -21.56
C ALA A 40 -3.14 -3.25 -20.76
N LEU A 41 -3.53 -1.98 -20.80
CA LEU A 41 -2.88 -0.92 -20.04
C LEU A 41 -3.19 -1.05 -18.54
N ASP A 42 -4.47 -1.22 -18.19
CA ASP A 42 -4.94 -1.32 -16.82
C ASP A 42 -4.32 -2.52 -16.09
N GLU A 43 -4.20 -3.67 -16.75
CA GLU A 43 -3.56 -4.85 -16.17
C GLU A 43 -2.10 -4.58 -15.77
N ARG A 44 -1.37 -3.83 -16.60
CA ARG A 44 0.03 -3.46 -16.35
C ARG A 44 0.15 -2.40 -15.26
N LEU A 45 -0.70 -1.36 -15.33
CA LEU A 45 -0.74 -0.30 -14.33
C LEU A 45 -1.19 -0.82 -12.96
N ALA A 46 -2.09 -1.80 -12.90
CA ALA A 46 -2.60 -2.36 -11.66
C ALA A 46 -1.46 -2.85 -10.74
N ARG A 47 -0.46 -3.56 -11.31
CA ARG A 47 0.70 -4.05 -10.57
C ARG A 47 1.57 -2.92 -10.02
N MET A 48 1.89 -1.94 -10.87
CA MET A 48 2.66 -0.75 -10.46
C MET A 48 1.93 0.01 -9.35
N ARG A 49 0.64 0.28 -9.54
CA ARG A 49 -0.21 0.96 -8.56
C ARG A 49 -0.24 0.22 -7.23
N ALA A 50 -0.43 -1.08 -7.24
CA ALA A 50 -0.46 -1.88 -6.01
C ALA A 50 0.85 -1.73 -5.22
N ARG A 51 1.99 -1.76 -5.91
CA ARG A 51 3.28 -1.55 -5.26
C ARG A 51 3.42 -0.14 -4.68
N MET A 52 3.03 0.89 -5.43
CA MET A 52 3.05 2.27 -4.94
C MET A 52 2.17 2.46 -3.72
N VAL A 53 0.96 1.89 -3.73
CA VAL A 53 0.04 1.92 -2.58
C VAL A 53 0.68 1.26 -1.37
N GLN A 54 1.30 0.09 -1.53
CA GLN A 54 1.98 -0.60 -0.45
C GLN A 54 3.12 0.23 0.14
N ASP A 55 3.99 0.77 -0.70
CA ASP A 55 5.13 1.59 -0.27
C ASP A 55 4.63 2.86 0.45
N LEU A 56 3.60 3.53 -0.08
CA LEU A 56 3.00 4.72 0.54
C LEU A 56 2.37 4.40 1.90
N ALA A 57 1.62 3.30 2.01
CA ALA A 57 1.00 2.86 3.26
C ALA A 57 2.04 2.56 4.33
N LEU A 58 3.17 1.92 3.96
CA LEU A 58 4.27 1.60 4.87
C LEU A 58 5.08 2.84 5.31
N THR A 59 5.12 3.89 4.50
CA THR A 59 5.77 5.17 4.86
C THR A 59 4.86 6.16 5.60
N SER A 60 3.61 5.81 5.86
CA SER A 60 2.67 6.69 6.56
C SER A 60 3.08 6.86 8.03
N ALA A 61 2.85 8.05 8.62
CA ALA A 61 3.05 8.27 10.07
C ALA A 61 2.25 7.27 10.93
N ALA A 62 1.11 6.80 10.39
CA ALA A 62 0.31 5.75 10.97
C ALA A 62 1.01 4.37 11.00
N ALA A 63 2.11 4.15 10.28
CA ALA A 63 2.90 2.92 10.35
C ALA A 63 3.92 2.92 11.50
N GLU A 64 4.32 4.10 12.01
CA GLU A 64 5.41 4.28 12.98
C GLU A 64 4.94 4.39 14.45
N PHE A 65 3.63 4.34 14.73
CA PHE A 65 3.12 4.55 16.10
C PHE A 65 3.59 3.51 17.13
N SER A 66 4.06 2.32 16.71
CA SER A 66 4.63 1.32 17.64
C SER A 66 5.92 1.80 18.32
N THR A 67 6.61 2.76 17.72
CA THR A 67 7.82 3.40 18.26
C THR A 67 7.55 4.80 18.82
N ALA A 68 6.31 5.29 18.73
CA ALA A 68 5.92 6.61 19.23
C ALA A 68 5.86 6.64 20.77
N VAL A 69 6.20 7.81 21.33
CA VAL A 69 6.04 8.09 22.76
C VAL A 69 4.56 7.97 23.15
N PRO A 70 4.24 7.60 24.41
CA PRO A 70 2.86 7.36 24.84
C PRO A 70 1.86 8.49 24.51
N GLU A 71 2.32 9.74 24.50
CA GLU A 71 1.51 10.93 24.19
C GLU A 71 1.15 11.09 22.71
N GLU A 72 1.94 10.50 21.81
CA GLU A 72 1.72 10.52 20.36
C GLU A 72 0.98 9.27 19.86
N ARG A 73 0.64 8.35 20.78
CA ARG A 73 -0.05 7.11 20.41
C ARG A 73 -1.52 7.39 20.06
N PRO A 74 -2.05 6.71 19.03
CA PRO A 74 -3.44 6.86 18.66
C PRO A 74 -4.37 6.43 19.80
N HIS A 75 -5.50 7.12 19.91
CA HIS A 75 -6.59 6.74 20.81
C HIS A 75 -7.51 5.70 20.15
N CYS A 76 -8.08 4.82 20.97
CA CYS A 76 -9.06 3.85 20.52
C CYS A 76 -10.33 4.57 20.03
N PRO A 77 -10.82 4.31 18.81
CA PRO A 77 -12.02 4.97 18.29
C PRO A 77 -13.31 4.58 19.02
N GLN A 78 -13.29 3.49 19.80
CA GLN A 78 -14.46 2.99 20.51
C GLN A 78 -14.59 3.51 21.94
N CYS A 79 -13.46 3.73 22.65
CA CYS A 79 -13.49 4.13 24.06
C CYS A 79 -12.55 5.29 24.41
N GLY A 80 -11.77 5.81 23.46
CA GLY A 80 -10.86 6.95 23.68
C GLY A 80 -9.57 6.64 24.46
N CYS A 81 -9.39 5.40 24.93
CA CYS A 81 -8.17 4.97 25.64
C CYS A 81 -6.91 5.15 24.75
N THR A 82 -5.75 5.48 25.32
CA THR A 82 -4.49 5.40 24.58
C THR A 82 -4.18 3.94 24.26
N LEU A 83 -3.84 3.65 23.01
CA LEU A 83 -3.56 2.28 22.58
C LEU A 83 -2.17 1.82 23.03
N GLU A 84 -2.07 0.53 23.35
CA GLU A 84 -0.82 -0.14 23.71
C GLU A 84 -0.23 -0.90 22.53
N ALA A 85 1.02 -0.61 22.20
CA ALA A 85 1.76 -1.28 21.14
C ALA A 85 2.02 -2.75 21.50
N ARG A 86 1.72 -3.65 20.57
CA ARG A 86 1.87 -5.11 20.71
C ARG A 86 2.67 -5.65 19.52
N GLY A 87 3.89 -5.14 19.36
CA GLY A 87 4.81 -5.56 18.31
C GLY A 87 4.34 -5.20 16.89
N THR A 88 4.74 -6.01 15.92
CA THR A 88 4.39 -5.87 14.51
C THR A 88 3.45 -6.99 14.08
N ASP A 89 2.51 -6.66 13.19
CA ASP A 89 1.59 -7.61 12.57
C ASP A 89 1.68 -7.50 11.05
N THR A 90 1.41 -8.61 10.34
CA THR A 90 1.42 -8.67 8.87
C THR A 90 0.05 -8.98 8.34
N ARG A 91 -0.46 -8.15 7.44
CA ARG A 91 -1.76 -8.34 6.79
C ARG A 91 -1.66 -8.27 5.27
N SER A 92 -2.43 -9.12 4.61
CA SER A 92 -2.67 -9.01 3.17
C SER A 92 -4.02 -8.36 2.89
N LEU A 93 -4.04 -7.40 1.97
CA LEU A 93 -5.23 -6.66 1.56
C LEU A 93 -5.37 -6.70 0.05
N THR A 94 -6.60 -6.75 -0.43
CA THR A 94 -6.91 -6.63 -1.86
C THR A 94 -7.25 -5.18 -2.19
N THR A 95 -6.54 -4.61 -3.17
CA THR A 95 -6.77 -3.24 -3.65
C THR A 95 -7.81 -3.20 -4.77
N THR A 96 -8.24 -1.99 -5.16
CA THR A 96 -9.29 -1.70 -6.17
C THR A 96 -9.17 -2.50 -7.48
N TYR A 97 -7.96 -2.85 -7.93
CA TYR A 97 -7.73 -3.60 -9.18
C TYR A 97 -7.43 -5.09 -8.94
N ASN A 98 -8.03 -5.66 -7.89
CA ASN A 98 -7.85 -7.05 -7.46
C ASN A 98 -6.38 -7.44 -7.25
N GLN A 99 -5.52 -6.47 -6.92
CA GLN A 99 -4.12 -6.71 -6.61
C GLN A 99 -3.92 -6.85 -5.12
N GLN A 100 -3.18 -7.87 -4.70
CA GLN A 100 -2.84 -8.10 -3.31
C GLN A 100 -1.62 -7.24 -2.91
N ILE A 101 -1.72 -6.58 -1.77
CA ILE A 101 -0.60 -5.92 -1.09
C ILE A 101 -0.40 -6.56 0.28
N THR A 102 0.84 -6.53 0.77
CA THR A 102 1.18 -7.02 2.11
C THR A 102 1.76 -5.89 2.93
N LEU A 103 1.16 -5.63 4.09
CA LEU A 103 1.56 -4.59 5.02
C LEU A 103 2.06 -5.23 6.31
N THR A 104 3.31 -4.96 6.67
CA THR A 104 3.89 -5.31 7.97
C THR A 104 4.12 -4.01 8.74
N ARG A 105 3.32 -3.75 9.78
CA ARG A 105 3.41 -2.51 10.58
C ARG A 105 3.10 -2.75 12.06
N GLY A 106 3.31 -1.73 12.89
CA GLY A 106 2.94 -1.77 14.30
C GLY A 106 1.49 -2.17 14.51
N TYR A 107 1.24 -3.00 15.51
CA TYR A 107 -0.10 -3.41 15.93
C TYR A 107 -0.38 -2.86 17.32
N ALA A 108 -1.58 -2.31 17.52
CA ALA A 108 -2.02 -1.78 18.81
C ALA A 108 -3.25 -2.52 19.32
N HIS A 109 -3.40 -2.54 20.63
CA HIS A 109 -4.63 -3.00 21.28
C HIS A 109 -5.08 -1.98 22.32
N CYS A 110 -6.38 -1.83 22.51
CA CYS A 110 -6.89 -1.09 23.66
C CYS A 110 -6.95 -2.02 24.88
N PRO A 111 -6.34 -1.64 26.02
CA PRO A 111 -6.42 -2.43 27.24
C PRO A 111 -7.83 -2.48 27.85
N ILE A 112 -8.71 -1.52 27.50
CA ILE A 112 -10.06 -1.40 28.08
C ILE A 112 -11.10 -2.24 27.32
N CYS A 113 -11.20 -2.07 26.00
CA CYS A 113 -12.22 -2.77 25.20
C CYS A 113 -11.68 -3.97 24.42
N GLY A 114 -10.35 -4.19 24.42
CA GLY A 114 -9.72 -5.29 23.69
C GLY A 114 -9.65 -5.10 22.18
N SER A 115 -10.21 -4.01 21.63
CA SER A 115 -10.21 -3.77 20.19
C SER A 115 -8.78 -3.58 19.66
N GLY A 116 -8.43 -4.37 18.66
CA GLY A 116 -7.15 -4.27 17.96
C GLY A 116 -7.19 -3.21 16.86
N LEU A 117 -6.28 -2.24 16.91
CA LEU A 117 -6.09 -1.28 15.84
C LEU A 117 -4.86 -1.70 15.02
N PHE A 118 -5.15 -2.22 13.83
CA PHE A 118 -4.22 -2.08 12.71
C PHE A 118 -4.55 -0.72 12.09
N PRO A 119 -3.64 0.26 12.10
CA PRO A 119 -3.95 1.64 11.74
C PRO A 119 -4.77 1.71 10.45
N PRO A 120 -5.85 2.48 10.38
CA PRO A 120 -6.54 2.69 9.12
C PRO A 120 -5.67 3.59 8.25
N GLY A 121 -5.03 2.98 7.25
CA GLY A 121 -4.13 3.62 6.29
C GLY A 121 -3.80 2.60 5.23
#